data_AF-A0A8J8B8L3-F1
#
_entry.id   AF-A0A8J8B8L3-F1
#
_cell.length_a   1.000
_cell.length_b   1.000
_cell.length_c   1.000
_cell.angle_alpha   90.00
_cell.angle_beta   90.00
_cell.angle_gamma   90.00
#
_symmetry.space_group_name_H-M   'P 1'
#
loop_
_entity.id
_entity.type
_entity.pdbx_description
1 polymer ?
#
loop_
_entity_poly.entity_id
_entity_poly.type
_entity_poly.pdbx_seq_one_letter_code
_entity_poly.pdbx_strand_id
1 'polypeptide(L)'
;MNNFRFSDFTLEPQARQLRRGVDVVALGARAFDLLELLVVNRERVIGRDEIMASVWPGAVVGENNLNVQVANLRRVLGTHAIVTVAGRGLRFALDVAPDPPPLALPDRPSVVVLPFTLMGGDPGLDWLADGFVEDITTELSRFRDLFVVARNSAFVYRDMPRDLREVASVLGVRYVVEGSVRPTLDRVRVTAQLIDATTGGHVWAENFDRAMTECFETQALVARAVVTCLAPQIDRAEARRNRICAPEDLTAHGLAQRGWAAISAGEMAYDPDPREQAAELARQALARDPGSALAWRVLAWVNWWHAYHATTPSMPKTLSDGIAAATRAIAADPTDHHARRIRALLQFMSQNPSVGLPELRLAHEMNPNCAVTLGWLGLYEGLHGDAARGVPLAEAALRRSPRDPARGSMLAALGFTHFAVRNYAEAAEASEAALAEAANSATPLILGAIAWVGAGKIDRAQSAFRRVEAIAPALVAVRLGGRWLSSNPDYLARADLFFRIAAGLAPPEAAQALR
;
A
#
# COMPACT_ATOMS: atom_id res chain seq x y z
N MET A 1 4.48 32.34 -4.81
CA MET A 1 4.98 33.22 -3.72
C MET A 1 4.52 32.58 -2.43
N ASN A 2 5.39 32.39 -1.45
CA ASN A 2 5.04 31.68 -0.22
C ASN A 2 4.08 32.54 0.62
N ASN A 3 3.23 31.88 1.41
CA ASN A 3 2.42 32.55 2.42
C ASN A 3 3.31 33.05 3.56
N PHE A 4 2.89 34.12 4.23
CA PHE A 4 3.63 34.70 5.35
C PHE A 4 2.78 34.62 6.61
N ARG A 5 3.36 34.11 7.71
CA ARG A 5 2.69 34.05 9.02
C ARG A 5 3.34 35.03 9.98
N PHE A 6 2.52 35.82 10.67
CA PHE A 6 2.98 36.75 11.70
C PHE A 6 1.89 36.92 12.76
N SER A 7 2.26 36.81 14.03
CA SER A 7 1.30 36.73 15.14
C SER A 7 0.22 35.67 14.87
N ASP A 8 -1.05 36.04 14.87
CA ASP A 8 -2.22 35.21 14.57
C ASP A 8 -2.73 35.36 13.13
N PHE A 9 -1.95 36.03 12.27
CA PHE A 9 -2.31 36.32 10.89
C PHE A 9 -1.55 35.45 9.87
N THR A 10 -2.24 35.11 8.79
CA THR A 10 -1.65 34.52 7.57
C THR A 10 -1.95 35.43 6.39
N LEU A 11 -0.90 35.94 5.75
CA LEU A 11 -1.00 36.68 4.49
C LEU A 11 -0.82 35.70 3.33
N GLU A 12 -1.82 35.68 2.44
CA GLU A 12 -1.88 34.84 1.24
C GLU A 12 -1.83 35.71 -0.03
N PRO A 13 -0.62 35.99 -0.57
CA PRO A 13 -0.47 36.87 -1.74
C PRO A 13 -1.25 36.41 -2.97
N GLN A 14 -1.31 35.09 -3.21
CA GLN A 14 -1.98 34.54 -4.39
C GLN A 14 -3.50 34.66 -4.31
N ALA A 15 -4.09 34.45 -3.13
CA ALA A 15 -5.52 34.61 -2.92
C ALA A 15 -5.94 36.07 -2.68
N ARG A 16 -4.96 36.97 -2.49
CA ARG A 16 -5.15 38.35 -2.02
C ARG A 16 -5.96 38.43 -0.73
N GLN A 17 -5.66 37.56 0.22
CA GLN A 17 -6.36 37.45 1.50
C GLN A 17 -5.42 37.62 2.69
N LEU A 18 -5.93 38.29 3.72
CA LEU A 18 -5.35 38.24 5.07
C LEU A 18 -6.30 37.41 5.93
N ARG A 19 -5.81 36.37 6.58
CA ARG A 19 -6.56 35.57 7.52
C ARG A 19 -6.11 35.83 8.95
N ARG A 20 -7.03 35.69 9.90
CA ARG A 20 -6.74 35.62 11.34
C ARG A 20 -7.28 34.28 11.84
N GLY A 21 -6.40 33.31 12.05
CA GLY A 21 -6.82 31.91 12.18
C GLY A 21 -7.56 31.43 10.92
N VAL A 22 -8.84 31.05 11.07
CA VAL A 22 -9.69 30.58 9.96
C VAL A 22 -10.49 31.70 9.26
N ASP A 23 -10.61 32.87 9.90
CA ASP A 23 -11.46 33.96 9.42
C ASP A 23 -10.73 34.85 8.41
N VAL A 24 -11.43 35.21 7.34
CA VAL A 24 -10.91 36.20 6.36
C VAL A 24 -11.11 37.60 6.92
N VAL A 25 -10.00 38.33 7.06
CA VAL A 25 -9.98 39.71 7.50
C VAL A 25 -10.12 40.63 6.29
N ALA A 26 -11.23 41.37 6.26
CA ALA A 26 -11.51 42.31 5.18
C ALA A 26 -10.47 43.45 5.16
N LEU A 27 -9.61 43.45 4.14
CA LEU A 27 -8.71 44.56 3.81
C LEU A 27 -9.08 45.15 2.45
N GLY A 28 -9.06 46.48 2.35
CA GLY A 28 -9.15 47.16 1.06
C GLY A 28 -7.91 46.86 0.20
N ALA A 29 -8.07 46.87 -1.13
CA ALA A 29 -7.00 46.49 -2.06
C ALA A 29 -5.66 47.22 -1.81
N ARG A 30 -5.69 48.52 -1.51
CA ARG A 30 -4.48 49.31 -1.22
C ARG A 30 -3.87 49.03 0.14
N ALA A 31 -4.67 48.68 1.14
CA ALA A 31 -4.15 48.22 2.42
C ALA A 31 -3.45 46.87 2.26
N PHE A 32 -4.01 45.98 1.42
CA PHE A 32 -3.42 44.70 1.10
C PHE A 32 -2.08 44.86 0.37
N ASP A 33 -2.05 45.64 -0.72
CA ASP A 33 -0.82 45.88 -1.50
C ASP A 33 0.29 46.49 -0.62
N LEU A 34 -0.06 47.41 0.28
CA LEU A 34 0.88 48.00 1.25
C LEU A 34 1.40 46.95 2.25
N LEU A 35 0.52 46.11 2.78
CA LEU A 35 0.90 45.06 3.72
C LEU A 35 1.84 44.05 3.07
N GLU A 36 1.52 43.60 1.85
CA GLU A 36 2.35 42.69 1.06
C GLU A 36 3.74 43.26 0.82
N LEU A 37 3.83 44.51 0.35
CA LEU A 37 5.10 45.19 0.13
C LEU A 37 5.95 45.26 1.41
N LEU A 38 5.34 45.60 2.55
CA LEU A 38 6.00 45.72 3.84
C LEU A 38 6.47 44.36 4.39
N VAL A 39 5.68 43.30 4.24
CA VAL A 39 6.02 41.94 4.72
C VAL A 39 7.12 41.30 3.87
N VAL A 40 7.07 41.48 2.55
CA VAL A 40 8.10 40.99 1.62
C VAL A 40 9.45 41.67 1.88
N ASN A 41 9.45 42.96 2.23
CA ASN A 41 10.65 43.76 2.48
C ASN A 41 10.93 44.00 3.98
N ARG A 42 10.40 43.17 4.88
CA ARG A 42 10.45 43.33 6.35
C ARG A 42 11.83 43.61 6.96
N GLU A 43 12.90 43.14 6.30
CA GLU A 43 14.29 43.30 6.74
C GLU A 43 14.83 44.72 6.56
N ARG A 44 14.12 45.60 5.83
CA ARG A 44 14.55 46.98 5.58
C ARG A 44 13.42 47.99 5.75
N VAL A 45 13.80 49.25 5.89
CA VAL A 45 12.87 50.39 5.85
C VAL A 45 12.57 50.70 4.38
N ILE A 46 11.29 50.86 4.04
CA ILE A 46 10.83 51.25 2.70
C ILE A 46 10.49 52.74 2.71
N GLY A 47 11.07 53.48 1.77
CA GLY A 47 10.84 54.92 1.63
C GLY A 47 9.41 55.25 1.22
N ARG A 48 8.90 56.42 1.62
CA ARG A 48 7.52 56.82 1.25
C ARG A 48 7.35 56.91 -0.27
N ASP A 49 8.32 57.46 -0.99
CA ASP A 49 8.28 57.54 -2.45
C ASP A 49 8.24 56.17 -3.12
N GLU A 50 9.00 55.21 -2.58
CA GLU A 50 9.02 53.81 -3.05
C GLU A 50 7.67 53.12 -2.81
N ILE A 51 7.07 53.34 -1.63
CA ILE A 51 5.73 52.83 -1.31
C ILE A 51 4.69 53.44 -2.23
N MET A 52 4.75 54.76 -2.45
CA MET A 52 3.82 55.47 -3.33
C MET A 52 3.91 54.96 -4.77
N ALA A 53 5.12 54.79 -5.30
CA ALA A 53 5.35 54.25 -6.64
C ALA A 53 4.86 52.80 -6.80
N SER A 54 5.02 51.98 -5.75
CA SER A 54 4.67 50.55 -5.80
C SER A 54 3.17 50.30 -5.60
N VAL A 55 2.55 50.98 -4.63
CA VAL A 55 1.14 50.76 -4.24
C VAL A 55 0.18 51.63 -5.06
N TRP A 56 0.63 52.75 -5.62
CA TRP A 56 -0.18 53.65 -6.46
C TRP A 56 0.51 54.00 -7.78
N PRO A 57 0.77 53.01 -8.66
CA PRO A 57 1.43 53.28 -9.93
C PRO A 57 0.58 54.23 -10.80
N GLY A 58 1.16 55.37 -11.19
CA GLY A 58 0.53 56.34 -12.10
C GLY A 58 -0.62 57.18 -11.51
N ALA A 59 -0.83 57.18 -10.19
CA ALA A 59 -1.88 57.98 -9.55
C ALA A 59 -1.29 59.15 -8.74
N VAL A 60 -1.84 60.36 -8.92
CA VAL A 60 -1.48 61.54 -8.10
C VAL A 60 -2.28 61.50 -6.80
N VAL A 61 -1.69 60.87 -5.78
CA VAL A 61 -2.33 60.71 -4.46
C VAL A 61 -1.47 61.41 -3.40
N GLY A 62 -2.10 62.24 -2.56
CA GLY A 62 -1.40 62.89 -1.46
C GLY A 62 -0.97 61.90 -0.36
N GLU A 63 0.11 62.22 0.36
CA GLU A 63 0.66 61.39 1.46
C GLU A 63 -0.38 61.02 2.54
N ASN A 64 -1.46 61.81 2.67
CA ASN A 64 -2.58 61.53 3.56
C ASN A 64 -3.22 60.15 3.29
N ASN A 65 -3.23 59.65 2.06
CA ASN A 65 -3.80 58.32 1.76
C ASN A 65 -2.92 57.19 2.31
N LEU A 66 -1.60 57.32 2.20
CA LEU A 66 -0.66 56.37 2.83
C LEU A 66 -0.89 56.32 4.35
N ASN A 67 -1.06 57.49 4.99
CA ASN A 67 -1.36 57.54 6.43
C ASN A 67 -2.67 56.82 6.79
N VAL A 68 -3.71 56.93 5.95
CA VAL A 68 -4.99 56.21 6.14
C VAL A 68 -4.79 54.70 6.04
N GLN A 69 -4.04 54.20 5.05
CA GLN A 69 -3.79 52.75 4.93
C GLN A 69 -2.94 52.22 6.08
N VAL A 70 -1.93 52.98 6.52
CA VAL A 70 -1.11 52.61 7.69
C VAL A 70 -1.95 52.58 8.97
N ALA A 71 -2.83 53.56 9.17
CA ALA A 71 -3.76 53.57 10.31
C ALA A 71 -4.72 52.37 10.25
N ASN A 72 -5.21 52.02 9.07
CA ASN A 72 -6.05 50.83 8.87
C ASN A 72 -5.31 49.55 9.24
N LEU A 73 -4.09 49.36 8.73
CA LEU A 73 -3.27 48.19 9.04
C LEU A 73 -2.91 48.11 10.52
N ARG A 74 -2.57 49.23 11.18
CA ARG A 74 -2.31 49.25 12.64
C ARG A 74 -3.54 48.91 13.48
N ARG A 75 -4.74 49.30 13.03
CA ARG A 75 -5.99 48.92 13.69
C ARG A 75 -6.27 47.42 13.59
N VAL A 76 -5.89 46.80 12.47
CA VAL A 76 -6.10 45.36 12.23
C VAL A 76 -5.01 44.52 12.90
N LEU A 77 -3.74 44.87 12.71
CA LEU A 77 -2.57 44.06 13.08
C LEU A 77 -1.96 44.44 14.43
N GLY A 78 -2.41 45.54 15.04
CA GLY A 78 -1.81 46.13 16.23
C GLY A 78 -0.89 47.31 15.92
N THR A 79 -0.81 48.25 16.85
CA THR A 79 -0.09 49.53 16.70
C THR A 79 1.39 49.37 16.39
N HIS A 80 2.00 48.30 16.92
CA HIS A 80 3.42 47.99 16.76
C HIS A 80 3.74 47.25 15.45
N ALA A 81 2.74 46.81 14.68
CA ALA A 81 2.99 45.99 13.48
C ALA A 81 3.74 46.74 12.37
N ILE A 82 3.55 48.07 12.30
CA ILE A 82 4.22 48.94 11.33
C ILE A 82 4.87 50.08 12.08
N VAL A 83 6.20 50.17 12.01
CA VAL A 83 7.00 51.22 12.65
C VAL A 83 7.30 52.33 11.64
N THR A 84 7.05 53.57 12.03
CA THR A 84 7.45 54.74 11.26
C THR A 84 8.85 55.15 11.66
N VAL A 85 9.77 55.16 10.70
CA VAL A 85 11.14 55.64 10.90
C VAL A 85 11.21 57.08 10.41
N ALA A 86 11.38 58.02 11.35
CA ALA A 86 11.36 59.46 11.08
C ALA A 86 12.32 59.82 9.92
N GLY A 87 11.80 60.54 8.92
CA GLY A 87 12.56 60.96 7.73
C GLY A 87 12.99 59.83 6.78
N ARG A 88 12.66 58.56 7.05
CA ARG A 88 13.13 57.41 6.24
C ARG A 88 12.02 56.55 5.65
N GLY A 89 10.88 56.41 6.33
CA GLY A 89 9.74 55.66 5.80
C GLY A 89 9.11 54.68 6.80
N LEU A 90 8.71 53.50 6.32
CA LEU A 90 7.97 52.50 7.10
C LEU A 90 8.70 51.15 7.13
N ARG A 91 8.56 50.41 8.23
CA ARG A 91 9.09 49.06 8.39
C ARG A 91 8.05 48.15 9.03
N PHE A 92 7.92 46.92 8.54
CA PHE A 92 7.13 45.88 9.22
C PHE A 92 7.91 45.34 10.42
N ALA A 93 7.27 45.25 11.58
CA ALA A 93 7.96 45.00 12.84
C ALA A 93 7.48 43.76 13.60
N LEU A 94 6.48 43.04 13.11
CA LEU A 94 6.15 41.73 13.64
C LEU A 94 7.16 40.70 13.10
N ASP A 95 7.46 39.70 13.91
CA ASP A 95 8.24 38.54 13.48
C ASP A 95 7.43 37.77 12.43
N VAL A 96 7.95 37.78 11.21
CA VAL A 96 7.37 37.03 10.09
C VAL A 96 8.09 35.69 10.02
N ALA A 97 7.38 34.64 10.40
CA ALA A 97 7.80 33.30 10.02
C ALA A 97 7.44 33.10 8.53
N PRO A 98 8.39 32.71 7.66
CA PRO A 98 7.98 32.04 6.44
C PRO A 98 7.14 30.82 6.84
N ASP A 99 6.10 30.51 6.06
CA ASP A 99 5.39 29.22 6.23
C ASP A 99 6.45 28.11 6.33
N PRO A 100 6.39 27.21 7.34
CA PRO A 100 7.31 26.08 7.37
C PRO A 100 7.33 25.45 5.99
N PRO A 101 8.51 25.16 5.42
CA PRO A 101 8.58 24.53 4.12
C PRO A 101 7.69 23.27 4.17
N PRO A 102 6.93 22.98 3.10
CA PRO A 102 6.16 21.75 2.99
C PRO A 102 6.96 20.59 3.56
N LEU A 103 6.36 19.78 4.43
CA LEU A 103 7.06 18.62 4.93
C LEU A 103 7.45 17.76 3.73
N ALA A 104 8.75 17.49 3.60
CA ALA A 104 9.22 16.61 2.55
C ALA A 104 8.52 15.26 2.71
N LEU A 105 8.02 14.71 1.60
CA LEU A 105 7.40 13.40 1.63
C LEU A 105 8.45 12.37 2.09
N PRO A 106 8.09 11.47 3.01
CA PRO A 106 8.99 10.40 3.40
C PRO A 106 9.27 9.48 2.19
N ASP A 107 10.41 8.79 2.25
CA ASP A 107 10.79 7.83 1.22
C ASP A 107 9.81 6.67 1.11
N ARG A 108 9.19 6.30 2.23
CA ARG A 108 8.14 5.28 2.30
C ARG A 108 6.77 5.86 1.97
N PRO A 109 5.83 5.06 1.41
CA PRO A 109 4.48 5.54 1.12
C PRO A 109 3.80 6.04 2.39
N SER A 110 3.33 7.30 2.38
CA SER A 110 2.70 7.93 3.54
C SER A 110 1.20 8.13 3.33
N VAL A 111 0.43 7.85 4.38
CA VAL A 111 -1.04 7.88 4.35
C VAL A 111 -1.61 8.54 5.60
N VAL A 112 -2.66 9.34 5.42
CA VAL A 112 -3.51 9.84 6.50
C VAL A 112 -4.96 9.41 6.28
N VAL A 113 -5.67 9.10 7.36
CA VAL A 113 -7.12 8.87 7.34
C VAL A 113 -7.80 10.11 7.89
N LEU A 114 -8.53 10.84 7.03
CA LEU A 114 -9.27 12.02 7.43
C LEU A 114 -10.59 11.66 8.12
N PRO A 115 -11.18 12.58 8.91
CA PRO A 115 -12.50 12.39 9.47
C PRO A 115 -13.53 12.01 8.40
N PHE A 116 -14.18 10.85 8.59
CA PHE A 116 -15.24 10.39 7.71
C PHE A 116 -16.50 11.21 7.94
N THR A 117 -17.24 11.46 6.86
CA THR A 117 -18.49 12.23 6.94
C THR A 117 -19.64 11.33 7.35
N LEU A 118 -20.37 11.68 8.41
CA LEU A 118 -21.63 11.00 8.73
C LEU A 118 -22.71 11.47 7.75
N MET A 119 -23.23 10.55 6.93
CA MET A 119 -24.24 10.84 5.92
C MET A 119 -25.62 10.35 6.34
N GLY A 120 -26.43 11.26 6.88
CA GLY A 120 -27.77 10.96 7.39
C GLY A 120 -27.73 10.17 8.70
N GLY A 121 -28.71 10.41 9.57
CA GLY A 121 -28.77 9.83 10.91
C GLY A 121 -28.81 10.88 12.02
N ASP A 122 -28.83 10.41 13.27
CA ASP A 122 -28.74 11.22 14.48
C ASP A 122 -27.31 11.77 14.63
N PRO A 123 -27.09 13.10 14.77
CA PRO A 123 -25.79 13.69 15.08
C PRO A 123 -25.11 13.07 16.32
N GLY A 124 -25.89 12.45 17.21
CA GLY A 124 -25.37 11.64 18.32
C GLY A 124 -24.53 10.42 17.91
N LEU A 125 -24.40 10.10 16.62
CA LEU A 125 -23.61 8.99 16.08
C LEU A 125 -22.25 9.41 15.50
N ASP A 126 -21.79 10.66 15.67
CA ASP A 126 -20.47 11.10 15.19
C ASP A 126 -19.31 10.23 15.74
N TRP A 127 -19.48 9.68 16.95
CA TRP A 127 -18.53 8.74 17.55
C TRP A 127 -18.30 7.49 16.69
N LEU A 128 -19.29 7.07 15.88
CA LEU A 128 -19.18 5.89 15.01
C LEU A 128 -18.25 6.19 13.83
N ALA A 129 -18.43 7.34 13.17
CA ALA A 129 -17.54 7.77 12.09
C ALA A 129 -16.10 7.96 12.60
N ASP A 130 -15.97 8.50 13.80
CA ASP A 130 -14.69 8.68 14.48
C ASP A 130 -14.02 7.36 14.86
N GLY A 131 -14.79 6.40 15.34
CA GLY A 131 -14.34 5.04 15.65
C GLY A 131 -13.83 4.33 14.40
N PHE A 132 -14.50 4.48 13.26
CA PHE A 132 -13.98 3.97 11.98
C PHE A 132 -12.62 4.56 11.62
N VAL A 133 -12.43 5.87 11.77
CA VAL A 133 -11.15 6.51 11.46
C VAL A 133 -10.04 6.00 12.40
N GLU A 134 -10.34 5.83 13.68
CA GLU A 134 -9.43 5.25 14.67
C GLU A 134 -9.01 3.82 14.33
N ASP A 135 -10.00 2.96 14.06
CA ASP A 135 -9.76 1.55 13.74
C ASP A 135 -9.00 1.41 12.41
N ILE A 136 -9.36 2.18 11.38
CA ILE A 136 -8.66 2.15 10.08
C ILE A 136 -7.20 2.61 10.25
N THR A 137 -6.96 3.69 11.01
CA THR A 137 -5.60 4.18 11.30
C THR A 137 -4.77 3.11 12.03
N THR A 138 -5.39 2.45 13.01
CA THR A 138 -4.75 1.39 13.80
C THR A 138 -4.43 0.16 12.95
N GLU A 139 -5.38 -0.28 12.13
CA GLU A 139 -5.20 -1.45 11.26
C GLU A 139 -4.21 -1.17 10.13
N LEU A 140 -4.16 0.05 9.57
CA LEU A 140 -3.12 0.45 8.60
C LEU A 140 -1.72 0.41 9.21
N SER A 141 -1.59 0.73 10.49
CA SER A 141 -0.30 0.72 11.19
C SER A 141 0.33 -0.68 11.31
N ARG A 142 -0.45 -1.74 11.03
CA ARG A 142 0.07 -3.11 10.91
C ARG A 142 0.83 -3.36 9.59
N PHE A 143 0.60 -2.54 8.56
CA PHE A 143 1.37 -2.54 7.33
C PHE A 143 2.60 -1.65 7.51
N ARG A 144 3.68 -2.25 8.02
CA ARG A 144 4.91 -1.55 8.45
C ARG A 144 5.69 -0.86 7.33
N ASP A 145 5.36 -1.17 6.08
CA ASP A 145 5.86 -0.47 4.89
C ASP A 145 5.23 0.93 4.73
N LEU A 146 4.10 1.21 5.39
CA LEU A 146 3.38 2.49 5.31
C LEU A 146 3.76 3.42 6.46
N PHE A 147 4.00 4.69 6.14
CA PHE A 147 4.04 5.76 7.13
C PHE A 147 2.62 6.28 7.39
N VAL A 148 2.03 5.91 8.53
CA VAL A 148 0.66 6.28 8.88
C VAL A 148 0.68 7.49 9.82
N VAL A 149 0.03 8.58 9.43
CA VAL A 149 -0.10 9.76 10.29
C VAL A 149 -1.09 9.50 11.42
N ALA A 150 -0.71 9.89 12.62
CA ALA A 150 -1.54 9.75 13.81
C ALA A 150 -2.88 10.48 13.65
N ARG A 151 -3.96 9.84 14.12
CA ARG A 151 -5.33 10.33 14.07
C ARG A 151 -5.48 11.80 14.51
N ASN A 152 -4.84 12.18 15.62
CA ASN A 152 -5.00 13.53 16.19
C ASN A 152 -4.56 14.64 15.22
N SER A 153 -3.55 14.37 14.38
CA SER A 153 -3.09 15.31 13.35
C SER A 153 -4.08 15.44 12.20
N ALA A 154 -4.94 14.45 11.97
CA ALA A 154 -5.97 14.46 10.94
C ALA A 154 -7.27 15.13 11.40
N PHE A 155 -7.58 15.08 12.70
CA PHE A 155 -8.87 15.53 13.25
C PHE A 155 -9.07 17.04 13.20
N VAL A 156 -7.99 17.82 13.11
CA VAL A 156 -8.06 19.29 12.93
C VAL A 156 -8.74 19.69 11.61
N TYR A 157 -8.86 18.77 10.65
CA TYR A 157 -9.45 19.02 9.33
C TYR A 157 -10.94 18.63 9.21
N ARG A 158 -11.63 18.33 10.32
CA ARG A 158 -13.05 17.90 10.30
C ARG A 158 -13.95 18.89 9.57
N ASP A 159 -13.94 20.14 10.01
CA ASP A 159 -14.86 21.21 9.59
C ASP A 159 -14.20 22.27 8.71
N MET A 160 -13.01 21.98 8.20
CA MET A 160 -12.23 22.88 7.36
C MET A 160 -12.55 22.64 5.88
N PRO A 161 -12.68 23.69 5.04
CA PRO A 161 -12.69 23.53 3.58
C PRO A 161 -11.41 22.81 3.16
N ARG A 162 -11.54 21.63 2.51
CA ARG A 162 -10.40 20.73 2.27
C ARG A 162 -9.82 20.94 0.88
N ASP A 163 -8.70 21.66 0.79
CA ASP A 163 -7.75 21.41 -0.30
C ASP A 163 -6.86 20.24 0.14
N LEU A 164 -7.08 19.06 -0.46
CA LEU A 164 -6.31 17.86 -0.14
C LEU A 164 -4.80 18.04 -0.39
N ARG A 165 -4.41 18.93 -1.31
CA ARG A 165 -2.99 19.25 -1.56
C ARG A 165 -2.38 20.00 -0.38
N GLU A 166 -3.13 20.91 0.23
CA GLU A 166 -2.68 21.63 1.42
C GLU A 166 -2.52 20.67 2.60
N VAL A 167 -3.53 19.82 2.85
CA VAL A 167 -3.48 18.78 3.89
C VAL A 167 -2.27 17.88 3.72
N ALA A 168 -2.03 17.42 2.49
CA ALA A 168 -0.87 16.59 2.15
C ALA A 168 0.46 17.30 2.39
N SER A 169 0.57 18.57 1.99
CA SER A 169 1.74 19.41 2.19
C SER A 169 2.04 19.65 3.68
N VAL A 170 1.01 19.95 4.48
CA VAL A 170 1.13 20.24 5.91
C VAL A 170 1.46 18.98 6.71
N LEU A 171 0.85 17.85 6.38
CA LEU A 171 1.06 16.58 7.09
C LEU A 171 2.23 15.76 6.53
N GLY A 172 2.81 16.14 5.39
CA GLY A 172 3.88 15.38 4.74
C GLY A 172 3.42 14.03 4.21
N VAL A 173 2.17 13.94 3.73
CA VAL A 173 1.57 12.69 3.26
C VAL A 173 1.30 12.69 1.77
N ARG A 174 1.52 11.54 1.12
CA ARG A 174 1.22 11.37 -0.30
C ARG A 174 -0.23 10.96 -0.52
N TYR A 175 -0.72 10.03 0.30
CA TYR A 175 -2.03 9.44 0.17
C TYR A 175 -2.98 9.94 1.24
N VAL A 176 -4.21 10.20 0.85
CA VAL A 176 -5.30 10.57 1.75
C VAL A 176 -6.41 9.54 1.63
N VAL A 177 -6.87 9.05 2.78
CA VAL A 177 -8.09 8.24 2.89
C VAL A 177 -9.20 9.13 3.38
N GLU A 178 -10.28 9.22 2.60
CA GLU A 178 -11.51 9.89 2.99
C GLU A 178 -12.69 8.96 2.77
N GLY A 179 -13.83 9.32 3.37
CA GLY A 179 -14.97 8.44 3.32
C GLY A 179 -16.19 9.00 4.01
N SER A 180 -17.23 8.17 4.02
CA SER A 180 -18.49 8.48 4.65
C SER A 180 -19.10 7.26 5.30
N VAL A 181 -19.80 7.47 6.41
CA VAL A 181 -20.53 6.45 7.13
C VAL A 181 -22.02 6.78 7.04
N ARG A 182 -22.82 5.82 6.60
CA ARG A 182 -24.27 5.93 6.53
C ARG A 182 -24.89 4.81 7.38
N PRO A 183 -25.21 5.09 8.66
CA PRO A 183 -25.94 4.15 9.48
C PRO A 183 -27.42 4.13 9.09
N THR A 184 -28.03 2.97 9.23
CA THR A 184 -29.47 2.72 9.16
C THR A 184 -29.86 1.86 10.36
N LEU A 185 -31.15 1.55 10.55
CA LEU A 185 -31.64 0.80 11.72
C LEU A 185 -30.92 -0.54 11.94
N ASP A 186 -30.61 -1.26 10.86
CA ASP A 186 -30.08 -2.63 10.91
C ASP A 186 -28.78 -2.80 10.12
N ARG A 187 -28.26 -1.74 9.49
CA ARG A 187 -27.07 -1.81 8.62
C ARG A 187 -26.21 -0.57 8.70
N VAL A 188 -24.93 -0.75 8.39
CA VAL A 188 -23.98 0.34 8.13
C VAL A 188 -23.42 0.21 6.72
N ARG A 189 -23.41 1.33 6.00
CA ARG A 189 -22.68 1.50 4.75
C ARG A 189 -21.50 2.42 4.99
N VAL A 190 -20.29 1.93 4.75
CA VAL A 190 -19.06 2.73 4.80
C VAL A 190 -18.51 2.85 3.39
N THR A 191 -18.35 4.07 2.89
CA THR A 191 -17.63 4.35 1.65
C THR A 191 -16.25 4.84 2.01
N ALA A 192 -15.21 4.22 1.45
CA ALA A 192 -13.82 4.64 1.62
C ALA A 192 -13.17 4.87 0.26
N GLN A 193 -12.34 5.89 0.18
CA GLN A 193 -11.62 6.29 -1.02
C GLN A 193 -10.18 6.60 -0.69
N LEU A 194 -9.28 6.24 -1.61
CA LEU A 194 -7.85 6.52 -1.56
C LEU A 194 -7.51 7.51 -2.67
N ILE A 195 -6.91 8.62 -2.30
CA ILE A 195 -6.54 9.71 -3.21
C ILE A 195 -5.03 9.93 -3.14
N ASP A 196 -4.40 10.05 -4.31
CA ASP A 196 -3.04 10.60 -4.39
C ASP A 196 -3.15 12.12 -4.32
N ALA A 197 -2.85 12.68 -3.15
CA ALA A 197 -3.01 14.10 -2.91
C ALA A 197 -1.98 14.96 -3.66
N THR A 198 -0.90 14.37 -4.19
CA THR A 198 0.08 15.10 -5.00
C THR A 198 -0.45 15.40 -6.40
N THR A 199 -1.25 14.50 -6.96
CA THR A 199 -1.86 14.66 -8.29
C THR A 199 -3.32 15.11 -8.22
N GLY A 200 -4.01 14.81 -7.12
CA GLY A 200 -5.47 14.91 -6.99
C GLY A 200 -6.23 13.74 -7.62
N GLY A 201 -5.52 12.66 -8.01
CA GLY A 201 -6.12 11.51 -8.67
C GLY A 201 -6.74 10.51 -7.68
N HIS A 202 -7.94 10.03 -7.99
CA HIS A 202 -8.52 8.88 -7.28
C HIS A 202 -7.75 7.60 -7.63
N VAL A 203 -7.22 6.92 -6.61
CA VAL A 203 -6.49 5.66 -6.74
C VAL A 203 -7.44 4.47 -6.60
N TRP A 204 -8.35 4.52 -5.62
CA TRP A 204 -9.30 3.46 -5.32
C TRP A 204 -10.51 4.00 -4.56
N ALA A 205 -11.66 3.35 -4.71
CA ALA A 205 -12.87 3.63 -3.94
C ALA A 205 -13.72 2.37 -3.83
N GLU A 206 -14.30 2.12 -2.65
CA GLU A 206 -15.17 0.96 -2.42
C GLU A 206 -16.23 1.24 -1.34
N ASN A 207 -17.33 0.48 -1.41
CA ASN A 207 -18.42 0.51 -0.46
C ASN A 207 -18.46 -0.79 0.35
N PHE A 208 -18.59 -0.67 1.65
CA PHE A 208 -18.67 -1.77 2.61
C PHE A 208 -20.03 -1.75 3.29
N ASP A 209 -20.86 -2.74 2.93
CA ASP A 209 -22.20 -2.90 3.48
C ASP A 209 -22.25 -4.08 4.45
N ARG A 210 -22.63 -3.81 5.71
CA ARG A 210 -22.77 -4.86 6.74
C ARG A 210 -24.02 -4.65 7.59
N ALA A 211 -24.55 -5.77 8.10
CA ALA A 211 -25.57 -5.74 9.13
C ALA A 211 -24.97 -5.22 10.43
N MET A 212 -25.71 -4.37 11.15
CA MET A 212 -25.32 -3.75 12.40
C MET A 212 -25.88 -4.59 13.57
N THR A 213 -25.34 -5.79 13.77
CA THR A 213 -25.79 -6.68 14.88
C THR A 213 -25.18 -6.24 16.21
N GLU A 214 -23.86 -6.09 16.24
CA GLU A 214 -23.09 -5.55 17.36
C GLU A 214 -22.23 -4.40 16.84
N CYS A 215 -22.53 -3.17 17.28
CA CYS A 215 -22.00 -1.96 16.65
C CYS A 215 -20.47 -1.92 16.61
N PHE A 216 -19.81 -2.19 17.75
CA PHE A 216 -18.34 -2.17 17.85
C PHE A 216 -17.67 -3.33 17.11
N GLU A 217 -18.23 -4.54 17.17
CA GLU A 217 -17.68 -5.67 16.41
C GLU A 217 -17.81 -5.43 14.90
N THR A 218 -18.97 -4.92 14.47
CA THR A 218 -19.24 -4.56 13.08
C THR A 218 -18.27 -3.47 12.60
N GLN A 219 -18.04 -2.45 13.45
CA GLN A 219 -17.08 -1.38 13.17
C GLN A 219 -15.67 -1.94 12.94
N ALA A 220 -15.15 -2.74 13.88
CA ALA A 220 -13.82 -3.33 13.77
C ALA A 220 -13.70 -4.27 12.55
N LEU A 221 -14.75 -5.03 12.24
CA LEU A 221 -14.79 -5.90 11.05
C LEU A 221 -14.74 -5.10 9.75
N VAL A 222 -15.51 -4.02 9.64
CA VAL A 222 -15.52 -3.16 8.45
C VAL A 222 -14.21 -2.39 8.30
N ALA A 223 -13.65 -1.86 9.39
CA ALA A 223 -12.35 -1.19 9.37
C ALA A 223 -11.24 -2.11 8.86
N ARG A 224 -11.17 -3.35 9.36
CA ARG A 224 -10.24 -4.37 8.84
C ARG A 224 -10.44 -4.65 7.36
N ALA A 225 -11.70 -4.78 6.91
CA ALA A 225 -12.01 -5.01 5.50
C ALA A 225 -11.55 -3.84 4.60
N VAL A 226 -11.76 -2.60 5.04
CA VAL A 226 -11.27 -1.40 4.34
C VAL A 226 -9.75 -1.48 4.19
N VAL A 227 -9.03 -1.70 5.28
CA VAL A 227 -7.56 -1.74 5.26
C VAL A 227 -7.01 -2.88 4.42
N THR A 228 -7.58 -4.09 4.52
CA THR A 228 -7.18 -5.24 3.70
C THR A 228 -7.29 -4.96 2.20
N CYS A 229 -8.34 -4.24 1.77
CA CYS A 229 -8.53 -3.90 0.36
C CYS A 229 -7.67 -2.70 -0.07
N LEU A 230 -7.42 -1.74 0.84
CA LEU A 230 -6.76 -0.47 0.55
C LEU A 230 -5.24 -0.58 0.45
N ALA A 231 -4.57 -1.29 1.37
CA ALA A 231 -3.11 -1.32 1.41
C ALA A 231 -2.46 -1.84 0.10
N PRO A 232 -2.97 -2.90 -0.56
CA PRO A 232 -2.45 -3.34 -1.86
C PRO A 232 -2.59 -2.29 -2.98
N GLN A 233 -3.54 -1.36 -2.86
CA GLN A 233 -3.73 -0.28 -3.85
C GLN A 233 -2.64 0.79 -3.74
N ILE A 234 -2.18 1.08 -2.51
CA ILE A 234 -1.03 1.96 -2.29
C ILE A 234 0.22 1.34 -2.92
N ASP A 235 0.49 0.06 -2.68
CA ASP A 235 1.63 -0.64 -3.27
C ASP A 235 1.61 -0.56 -4.81
N ARG A 236 0.44 -0.75 -5.41
CA ARG A 236 0.25 -0.66 -6.88
C ARG A 236 0.43 0.76 -7.41
N ALA A 237 -0.05 1.77 -6.70
CA ALA A 237 0.13 3.17 -7.08
C ALA A 237 1.62 3.55 -7.03
N GLU A 238 2.31 3.16 -5.98
CA GLU A 238 3.75 3.37 -5.80
C GLU A 238 4.58 2.61 -6.83
N ALA A 239 4.21 1.38 -7.14
CA ALA A 239 4.80 0.61 -8.22
C ALA A 239 4.70 1.34 -9.58
N ARG A 240 3.52 1.89 -9.90
CA ARG A 240 3.31 2.64 -11.14
C ARG A 240 4.15 3.92 -11.17
N ARG A 241 4.24 4.63 -10.05
CA ARG A 241 5.05 5.85 -9.89
C ARG A 241 6.54 5.57 -10.10
N ASN A 242 7.09 4.58 -9.41
CA ASN A 242 8.51 4.23 -9.47
C ASN A 242 8.94 3.68 -10.83
N ARG A 243 8.01 3.18 -11.66
CA ARG A 243 8.30 2.74 -13.03
C ARG A 243 8.65 3.90 -13.97
N ILE A 244 8.11 5.09 -13.71
CA ILE A 244 8.25 6.26 -14.60
C ILE A 244 9.56 7.02 -14.32
N CYS A 245 10.05 6.99 -13.07
CA CYS A 245 11.34 7.58 -12.71
C CYS A 245 12.51 6.73 -13.22
N ALA A 246 13.61 7.39 -13.60
CA ALA A 246 14.86 6.70 -13.89
C ALA A 246 15.41 6.06 -12.59
N PRO A 247 15.99 4.84 -12.62
CA PRO A 247 16.53 4.19 -11.43
C PRO A 247 17.58 5.04 -10.69
N GLU A 248 18.34 5.85 -11.41
CA GLU A 248 19.41 6.69 -10.87
C GLU A 248 18.85 7.72 -9.87
N ASP A 249 17.65 8.23 -10.17
CA ASP A 249 16.93 9.26 -9.41
C ASP A 249 16.16 8.69 -8.20
N LEU A 250 16.11 7.37 -8.04
CA LEU A 250 15.37 6.71 -6.95
C LEU A 250 16.24 6.56 -5.70
N THR A 251 15.65 6.76 -4.53
CA THR A 251 16.28 6.39 -3.25
C THR A 251 16.47 4.87 -3.15
N ALA A 252 17.28 4.41 -2.19
CA ALA A 252 17.43 2.96 -1.95
C ALA A 252 16.08 2.27 -1.71
N HIS A 253 15.17 2.94 -0.98
CA HIS A 253 13.81 2.47 -0.80
C HIS A 253 13.02 2.44 -2.12
N GLY A 254 13.11 3.50 -2.94
CA GLY A 254 12.45 3.55 -4.25
C GLY A 254 12.89 2.44 -5.20
N LEU A 255 14.20 2.14 -5.26
CA LEU A 255 14.75 1.02 -6.02
C LEU A 255 14.22 -0.33 -5.51
N ALA A 256 14.25 -0.54 -4.19
CA ALA A 256 13.76 -1.77 -3.59
C ALA A 256 12.26 -1.96 -3.80
N GLN A 257 11.45 -0.90 -3.69
CA GLN A 257 10.00 -0.93 -3.96
C GLN A 257 9.70 -1.23 -5.43
N ARG A 258 10.50 -0.68 -6.36
CA ARG A 258 10.38 -1.03 -7.79
C ARG A 258 10.71 -2.51 -8.02
N GLY A 259 11.73 -3.03 -7.35
CA GLY A 259 12.07 -4.46 -7.37
C GLY A 259 10.92 -5.32 -6.84
N TRP A 260 10.36 -4.97 -5.68
CA TRP A 260 9.21 -5.65 -5.07
C TRP A 260 7.99 -5.67 -5.99
N ALA A 261 7.70 -4.55 -6.63
CA ALA A 261 6.62 -4.45 -7.59
C ALA A 261 6.84 -5.32 -8.84
N ALA A 262 8.08 -5.37 -9.36
CA ALA A 262 8.41 -6.17 -10.52
C ALA A 262 8.21 -7.67 -10.26
N ILE A 263 8.73 -8.17 -9.13
CA ILE A 263 8.57 -9.58 -8.76
C ILE A 263 7.12 -9.94 -8.40
N SER A 264 6.35 -9.00 -7.83
CA SER A 264 4.94 -9.24 -7.45
C SER A 264 3.99 -9.21 -8.65
N ALA A 265 4.22 -8.33 -9.63
CA ALA A 265 3.39 -8.26 -10.83
C ALA A 265 3.57 -9.46 -11.77
N GLY A 266 4.75 -10.09 -11.75
CA GLY A 266 5.11 -11.25 -12.56
C GLY A 266 5.16 -12.56 -11.79
N GLU A 267 4.64 -12.60 -10.56
CA GLU A 267 4.97 -13.65 -9.59
C GLU A 267 4.70 -15.06 -10.16
N MET A 268 3.54 -15.24 -10.80
CA MET A 268 3.10 -16.51 -11.36
C MET A 268 3.54 -16.76 -12.81
N ALA A 269 4.12 -15.79 -13.51
CA ALA A 269 4.62 -15.99 -14.88
C ALA A 269 5.86 -16.88 -14.85
N TYR A 270 6.06 -17.78 -15.82
CA TYR A 270 7.27 -18.61 -15.83
C TYR A 270 8.54 -17.83 -16.21
N ASP A 271 8.37 -16.69 -16.89
CA ASP A 271 9.44 -15.81 -17.36
C ASP A 271 10.43 -15.40 -16.22
N PRO A 272 11.73 -15.73 -16.33
CA PRO A 272 12.72 -15.33 -15.35
C PRO A 272 13.09 -13.84 -15.40
N ASP A 273 12.85 -13.13 -16.50
CA ASP A 273 13.35 -11.76 -16.70
C ASP A 273 12.87 -10.76 -15.64
N PRO A 274 11.57 -10.74 -15.23
CA PRO A 274 11.12 -9.88 -14.14
C PRO A 274 11.81 -10.15 -12.80
N ARG A 275 12.27 -11.39 -12.59
CA ARG A 275 12.96 -11.81 -11.36
C ARG A 275 14.38 -11.29 -11.33
N GLU A 276 15.09 -11.42 -12.43
CA GLU A 276 16.46 -10.90 -12.55
C GLU A 276 16.48 -9.37 -12.48
N GLN A 277 15.51 -8.70 -13.11
CA GLN A 277 15.32 -7.26 -12.97
C GLN A 277 15.05 -6.85 -11.51
N ALA A 278 14.19 -7.59 -10.80
CA ALA A 278 13.92 -7.33 -9.39
C ALA A 278 15.17 -7.56 -8.51
N ALA A 279 15.94 -8.61 -8.80
CA ALA A 279 17.19 -8.90 -8.10
C ALA A 279 18.22 -7.79 -8.29
N GLU A 280 18.35 -7.29 -9.51
CA GLU A 280 19.28 -6.22 -9.85
C GLU A 280 18.91 -4.91 -9.15
N LEU A 281 17.63 -4.51 -9.19
CA LEU A 281 17.13 -3.35 -8.45
C LEU A 281 17.38 -3.47 -6.94
N ALA A 282 17.19 -4.67 -6.37
CA ALA A 282 17.48 -4.93 -4.97
C ALA A 282 18.98 -4.83 -4.64
N ARG A 283 19.87 -5.31 -5.52
CA ARG A 283 21.32 -5.16 -5.34
C ARG A 283 21.75 -3.69 -5.42
N GLN A 284 21.19 -2.92 -6.35
CA GLN A 284 21.44 -1.48 -6.43
C GLN A 284 20.95 -0.74 -5.20
N ALA A 285 19.78 -1.12 -4.67
CA ALA A 285 19.28 -0.59 -3.41
C ALA A 285 20.24 -0.90 -2.25
N LEU A 286 20.75 -2.14 -2.14
CA LEU A 286 21.71 -2.54 -1.10
C LEU A 286 23.09 -1.89 -1.25
N ALA A 287 23.50 -1.55 -2.47
CA ALA A 287 24.72 -0.78 -2.69
C ALA A 287 24.61 0.66 -2.15
N ARG A 288 23.39 1.23 -2.15
CA ARG A 288 23.10 2.56 -1.58
C ARG A 288 22.83 2.49 -0.07
N ASP A 289 22.08 1.48 0.37
CA ASP A 289 21.74 1.23 1.78
C ASP A 289 21.80 -0.29 2.08
N PRO A 290 22.92 -0.78 2.66
CA PRO A 290 23.06 -2.19 3.04
C PRO A 290 22.05 -2.66 4.10
N GLY A 291 21.44 -1.72 4.84
CA GLY A 291 20.43 -1.96 5.86
C GLY A 291 19.00 -2.05 5.32
N SER A 292 18.79 -1.93 4.01
CA SER A 292 17.45 -1.94 3.41
C SER A 292 16.74 -3.29 3.57
N ALA A 293 15.85 -3.38 4.57
CA ALA A 293 15.03 -4.57 4.83
C ALA A 293 14.21 -4.99 3.60
N LEU A 294 13.61 -4.02 2.90
CA LEU A 294 12.84 -4.24 1.68
C LEU A 294 13.69 -4.86 0.57
N ALA A 295 14.92 -4.39 0.37
CA ALA A 295 15.79 -4.94 -0.67
C ALA A 295 16.20 -6.40 -0.36
N TRP A 296 16.53 -6.70 0.90
CA TRP A 296 16.76 -8.08 1.34
C TRP A 296 15.52 -8.97 1.16
N ARG A 297 14.31 -8.44 1.43
CA ARG A 297 13.04 -9.13 1.19
C ARG A 297 12.83 -9.44 -0.29
N VAL A 298 13.12 -8.50 -1.19
CA VAL A 298 13.03 -8.74 -2.65
C VAL A 298 13.94 -9.89 -3.06
N LEU A 299 15.21 -9.90 -2.61
CA LEU A 299 16.14 -10.99 -2.91
C LEU A 299 15.65 -12.35 -2.39
N ALA A 300 15.05 -12.38 -1.20
CA ALA A 300 14.46 -13.61 -0.67
C ALA A 300 13.31 -14.10 -1.56
N TRP A 301 12.46 -13.20 -2.03
CA TRP A 301 11.31 -13.54 -2.88
C TRP A 301 11.73 -14.01 -4.27
N VAL A 302 12.74 -13.36 -4.86
CA VAL A 302 13.38 -13.82 -6.09
C VAL A 302 13.86 -15.26 -5.95
N ASN A 303 14.64 -15.56 -4.90
CA ASN A 303 15.16 -16.91 -4.67
C ASN A 303 14.02 -17.94 -4.49
N TRP A 304 12.96 -17.59 -3.77
CA TRP A 304 11.81 -18.48 -3.63
C TRP A 304 11.18 -18.84 -4.98
N TRP A 305 10.97 -17.85 -5.85
CA TRP A 305 10.42 -18.10 -7.17
C TRP A 305 11.35 -18.93 -8.08
N HIS A 306 12.67 -18.67 -8.05
CA HIS A 306 13.61 -19.53 -8.78
C HIS A 306 13.57 -20.97 -8.29
N ALA A 307 13.48 -21.17 -6.97
CA ALA A 307 13.35 -22.49 -6.38
C ALA A 307 12.03 -23.17 -6.77
N TYR A 308 10.91 -22.44 -6.72
CA TYR A 308 9.59 -22.98 -7.03
C TYR A 308 9.43 -23.34 -8.52
N HIS A 309 9.89 -22.48 -9.44
CA HIS A 309 9.81 -22.70 -10.89
C HIS A 309 10.98 -23.50 -11.48
N ALA A 310 11.93 -23.94 -10.65
CA ALA A 310 13.12 -24.65 -11.09
C ALA A 310 13.94 -23.90 -12.15
N THR A 311 13.98 -22.56 -12.06
CA THR A 311 14.77 -21.69 -12.94
C THR A 311 16.13 -21.33 -12.31
N THR A 312 16.68 -22.23 -11.49
CA THR A 312 17.99 -22.08 -10.85
C THR A 312 18.93 -23.20 -11.27
N PRO A 313 20.24 -22.91 -11.49
CA PRO A 313 21.23 -23.94 -11.73
C PRO A 313 21.57 -24.76 -10.47
N SER A 314 21.31 -24.25 -9.27
CA SER A 314 21.60 -24.96 -8.01
C SER A 314 20.53 -24.67 -6.96
N MET A 315 19.64 -25.64 -6.77
CA MET A 315 18.59 -25.55 -5.76
C MET A 315 19.13 -25.33 -4.34
N PRO A 316 20.13 -26.11 -3.84
CA PRO A 316 20.61 -25.93 -2.47
C PRO A 316 21.17 -24.52 -2.22
N LYS A 317 21.90 -23.97 -3.21
CA LYS A 317 22.43 -22.61 -3.13
C LYS A 317 21.33 -21.57 -3.12
N THR A 318 20.36 -21.66 -4.03
CA THR A 318 19.21 -20.74 -4.09
C THR A 318 18.39 -20.73 -2.80
N LEU A 319 18.13 -21.91 -2.22
CA LEU A 319 17.43 -21.99 -0.94
C LEU A 319 18.23 -21.37 0.20
N SER A 320 19.54 -21.66 0.28
CA SER A 320 20.44 -21.08 1.28
C SER A 320 20.52 -19.55 1.17
N ASP A 321 20.74 -19.03 -0.05
CA ASP A 321 20.82 -17.59 -0.33
C ASP A 321 19.49 -16.88 -0.01
N GLY A 322 18.36 -17.51 -0.37
CA GLY A 322 17.02 -16.99 -0.07
C GLY A 322 16.75 -16.92 1.44
N ILE A 323 17.06 -17.97 2.19
CA ILE A 323 16.86 -18.01 3.65
C ILE A 323 17.76 -16.98 4.34
N ALA A 324 19.00 -16.84 3.87
CA ALA A 324 19.92 -15.82 4.38
C ALA A 324 19.40 -14.40 4.10
N ALA A 325 18.91 -14.13 2.90
CA ALA A 325 18.31 -12.85 2.54
C ALA A 325 17.08 -12.53 3.41
N ALA A 326 16.16 -13.49 3.57
CA ALA A 326 14.98 -13.31 4.42
C ALA A 326 15.37 -13.06 5.88
N THR A 327 16.41 -13.74 6.37
CA THR A 327 16.93 -13.54 7.73
C THR A 327 17.55 -12.16 7.92
N ARG A 328 18.27 -11.64 6.92
CA ARG A 328 18.78 -10.25 6.94
C ARG A 328 17.65 -9.22 6.89
N ALA A 329 16.62 -9.45 6.09
CA ALA A 329 15.44 -8.59 6.06
C ALA A 329 14.77 -8.50 7.45
N ILE A 330 14.57 -9.64 8.12
CA ILE A 330 14.00 -9.70 9.47
C ILE A 330 14.91 -9.07 10.52
N ALA A 331 16.24 -9.20 10.37
CA ALA A 331 17.18 -8.55 11.28
C ALA A 331 17.17 -7.02 11.13
N ALA A 332 17.02 -6.52 9.90
CA ALA A 332 16.91 -5.10 9.59
C ALA A 332 15.55 -4.51 10.02
N ASP A 333 14.47 -5.28 9.86
CA ASP A 333 13.14 -4.93 10.35
C ASP A 333 12.43 -6.17 10.93
N PRO A 334 12.45 -6.36 12.26
CA PRO A 334 11.79 -7.49 12.92
C PRO A 334 10.27 -7.53 12.74
N THR A 335 9.68 -6.43 12.29
CA THR A 335 8.25 -6.25 12.07
C THR A 335 7.79 -6.56 10.64
N ASP A 336 8.73 -6.88 9.72
CA ASP A 336 8.42 -7.28 8.35
C ASP A 336 7.81 -8.70 8.30
N HIS A 337 6.47 -8.75 8.31
CA HIS A 337 5.72 -9.99 8.20
C HIS A 337 5.88 -10.67 6.83
N HIS A 338 6.17 -9.92 5.76
CA HIS A 338 6.41 -10.50 4.44
C HIS A 338 7.72 -11.26 4.41
N ALA A 339 8.80 -10.72 4.98
CA ALA A 339 10.08 -11.40 5.07
C ALA A 339 9.96 -12.72 5.85
N ARG A 340 9.20 -12.73 6.95
CA ARG A 340 8.90 -13.95 7.72
C ARG A 340 8.10 -14.97 6.92
N ARG A 341 7.04 -14.54 6.23
CA ARG A 341 6.29 -15.40 5.31
C ARG A 341 7.24 -16.03 4.28
N ILE A 342 8.08 -15.22 3.62
CA ILE A 342 8.97 -15.69 2.57
C ILE A 342 10.01 -16.69 3.11
N ARG A 343 10.55 -16.44 4.31
CA ARG A 343 11.45 -17.40 4.96
C ARG A 343 10.76 -18.73 5.24
N ALA A 344 9.53 -18.70 5.74
CA ALA A 344 8.72 -19.90 5.93
C ALA A 344 8.53 -20.68 4.62
N LEU A 345 8.18 -19.97 3.54
CA LEU A 345 8.00 -20.54 2.20
C LEU A 345 9.28 -21.20 1.67
N LEU A 346 10.45 -20.60 1.91
CA LEU A 346 11.75 -21.19 1.59
C LEU A 346 12.08 -22.41 2.45
N GLN A 347 11.70 -22.42 3.73
CA GLN A 347 11.85 -23.58 4.61
C GLN A 347 11.02 -24.77 4.13
N PHE A 348 9.78 -24.53 3.67
CA PHE A 348 8.97 -25.59 3.05
C PHE A 348 9.62 -26.14 1.78
N MET A 349 10.18 -25.28 0.92
CA MET A 349 10.93 -25.72 -0.26
C MET A 349 12.20 -26.50 0.11
N SER A 350 12.76 -26.24 1.28
CA SER A 350 13.89 -26.97 1.87
C SER A 350 13.47 -28.24 2.63
N GLN A 351 12.19 -28.63 2.56
CA GLN A 351 11.61 -29.79 3.24
C GLN A 351 11.68 -29.70 4.78
N ASN A 352 11.62 -28.48 5.34
CA ASN A 352 11.65 -28.21 6.78
C ASN A 352 10.33 -27.60 7.30
N PRO A 353 9.19 -28.32 7.22
CA PRO A 353 7.90 -27.78 7.65
C PRO A 353 7.82 -27.48 9.15
N SER A 354 8.62 -28.17 9.98
CA SER A 354 8.70 -27.92 11.42
C SER A 354 9.19 -26.51 11.76
N VAL A 355 9.98 -25.90 10.88
CA VAL A 355 10.43 -24.50 10.99
C VAL A 355 9.48 -23.58 10.22
N GLY A 356 9.06 -23.97 9.01
CA GLY A 356 8.24 -23.13 8.15
C GLY A 356 6.87 -22.80 8.72
N LEU A 357 6.15 -23.77 9.27
CA LEU A 357 4.75 -23.56 9.70
C LEU A 357 4.61 -22.62 10.90
N PRO A 358 5.42 -22.74 11.98
CA PRO A 358 5.40 -21.75 13.06
C PRO A 358 5.75 -20.33 12.58
N GLU A 359 6.72 -20.18 11.67
CA GLU A 359 7.07 -18.88 11.11
C GLU A 359 5.94 -18.26 10.29
N LEU A 360 5.22 -19.07 9.52
CA LEU A 360 4.09 -18.59 8.71
C LEU A 360 2.89 -18.19 9.58
N ARG A 361 2.62 -18.93 10.67
CA ARG A 361 1.61 -18.57 11.68
C ARG A 361 1.96 -17.23 12.33
N LEU A 362 3.21 -17.06 12.76
CA LEU A 362 3.67 -15.79 13.33
C LEU A 362 3.54 -14.62 12.34
N ALA A 363 3.89 -14.84 11.06
CA ALA A 363 3.70 -13.81 10.03
C ALA A 363 2.23 -13.40 9.90
N HIS A 364 1.29 -14.34 10.02
CA HIS A 364 -0.14 -14.04 10.03
C HIS A 364 -0.59 -13.30 11.30
N GLU A 365 -0.09 -13.69 12.47
CA GLU A 365 -0.40 -13.01 13.74
C GLU A 365 0.08 -11.55 13.75
N MET A 366 1.24 -11.28 13.15
CA MET A 366 1.80 -9.93 13.03
C MET A 366 0.91 -9.03 12.17
N ASN A 367 0.40 -9.54 11.04
CA ASN A 367 -0.54 -8.83 10.19
C ASN A 367 -1.68 -9.74 9.71
N PRO A 368 -2.79 -9.82 10.48
CA PRO A 368 -3.93 -10.64 10.10
C PRO A 368 -4.68 -10.09 8.88
N ASN A 369 -4.47 -8.82 8.52
CA ASN A 369 -5.13 -8.17 7.40
C ASN A 369 -4.47 -8.50 6.04
N CYS A 370 -3.31 -9.15 6.03
CA CYS A 370 -2.65 -9.56 4.79
C CYS A 370 -3.29 -10.84 4.21
N ALA A 371 -4.20 -10.66 3.23
CA ALA A 371 -4.92 -11.75 2.58
C ALA A 371 -3.95 -12.78 1.95
N VAL A 372 -2.89 -12.34 1.29
CA VAL A 372 -1.91 -13.22 0.67
C VAL A 372 -1.23 -14.14 1.69
N THR A 373 -0.83 -13.60 2.85
CA THR A 373 -0.23 -14.41 3.93
C THR A 373 -1.22 -15.45 4.46
N LEU A 374 -2.49 -15.09 4.60
CA LEU A 374 -3.54 -16.03 5.01
C LEU A 374 -3.77 -17.14 3.97
N GLY A 375 -3.74 -16.81 2.67
CA GLY A 375 -3.86 -17.79 1.59
C GLY A 375 -2.73 -18.82 1.60
N TRP A 376 -1.48 -18.35 1.76
CA TRP A 376 -0.32 -19.23 1.94
C TRP A 376 -0.41 -20.05 3.22
N LEU A 377 -0.88 -19.47 4.33
CA LEU A 377 -1.09 -20.22 5.57
C LEU A 377 -2.11 -21.35 5.35
N GLY A 378 -3.22 -21.08 4.67
CA GLY A 378 -4.20 -22.11 4.32
C GLY A 378 -3.59 -23.25 3.50
N LEU A 379 -2.76 -22.92 2.51
CA LEU A 379 -2.04 -23.93 1.74
C LEU A 379 -1.14 -24.81 2.61
N TYR A 380 -0.27 -24.21 3.43
CA TYR A 380 0.72 -24.97 4.17
C TYR A 380 0.15 -25.67 5.42
N GLU A 381 -0.95 -25.19 5.99
CA GLU A 381 -1.78 -25.98 6.93
C GLU A 381 -2.38 -27.20 6.22
N GLY A 382 -2.90 -27.02 4.99
CA GLY A 382 -3.40 -28.12 4.16
C GLY A 382 -2.35 -29.19 3.85
N LEU A 383 -1.12 -28.77 3.54
CA LEU A 383 -0.05 -29.66 3.09
C LEU A 383 0.74 -30.31 4.23
N HIS A 384 0.91 -29.64 5.37
CA HIS A 384 1.84 -30.04 6.44
C HIS A 384 1.29 -29.85 7.86
N GLY A 385 0.15 -29.19 8.01
CA GLY A 385 -0.44 -28.87 9.31
C GLY A 385 -1.74 -29.63 9.52
N ASP A 386 -2.72 -28.93 10.09
CA ASP A 386 -4.08 -29.47 10.21
C ASP A 386 -4.84 -29.25 8.91
N ALA A 387 -4.94 -30.30 8.11
CA ALA A 387 -5.55 -30.25 6.79
C ALA A 387 -7.00 -29.72 6.82
N ALA A 388 -7.73 -29.96 7.91
CA ALA A 388 -9.11 -29.46 8.08
C ALA A 388 -9.17 -27.93 8.20
N ARG A 389 -8.09 -27.28 8.62
CA ARG A 389 -7.99 -25.81 8.73
C ARG A 389 -7.59 -25.14 7.43
N GLY A 390 -6.93 -25.87 6.53
CA GLY A 390 -6.33 -25.28 5.33
C GLY A 390 -7.36 -24.60 4.41
N VAL A 391 -8.40 -25.32 4.00
CA VAL A 391 -9.42 -24.82 3.06
C VAL A 391 -10.14 -23.58 3.62
N PRO A 392 -10.67 -23.58 4.86
CA PRO A 392 -11.31 -22.39 5.44
C PRO A 392 -10.43 -21.14 5.44
N LEU A 393 -9.13 -21.29 5.68
CA LEU A 393 -8.17 -20.17 5.68
C LEU A 393 -7.94 -19.65 4.26
N ALA A 394 -7.71 -20.53 3.29
CA ALA A 394 -7.50 -20.15 1.89
C ALA A 394 -8.72 -19.47 1.28
N GLU A 395 -9.94 -19.95 1.57
CA GLU A 395 -11.16 -19.27 1.16
C GLU A 395 -11.34 -17.91 1.87
N ALA A 396 -11.02 -17.84 3.17
CA ALA A 396 -11.10 -16.60 3.92
C ALA A 396 -10.18 -15.52 3.33
N ALA A 397 -9.00 -15.89 2.82
CA ALA A 397 -8.11 -14.97 2.11
C ALA A 397 -8.81 -14.34 0.89
N LEU A 398 -9.43 -15.15 0.04
CA LEU A 398 -10.15 -14.68 -1.15
C LEU A 398 -11.40 -13.85 -0.80
N ARG A 399 -12.10 -14.18 0.29
CA ARG A 399 -13.23 -13.39 0.80
C ARG A 399 -12.80 -12.03 1.34
N ARG A 400 -11.61 -11.93 1.95
CA ARG A 400 -11.09 -10.69 2.54
C ARG A 400 -10.63 -9.68 1.50
N SER A 401 -10.05 -10.15 0.40
CA SER A 401 -9.58 -9.31 -0.70
C SER A 401 -10.02 -9.90 -2.05
N PRO A 402 -11.31 -9.75 -2.41
CA PRO A 402 -11.87 -10.41 -3.61
C PRO A 402 -11.34 -9.81 -4.93
N ARG A 403 -10.73 -8.63 -4.89
CA ARG A 403 -10.11 -7.94 -6.03
C ARG A 403 -8.59 -7.72 -5.83
N ASP A 404 -7.97 -8.58 -5.02
CA ASP A 404 -6.55 -8.48 -4.73
C ASP A 404 -5.70 -8.60 -6.01
N PRO A 405 -4.64 -7.79 -6.18
CA PRO A 405 -3.69 -7.98 -7.27
C PRO A 405 -3.05 -9.38 -7.31
N ALA A 406 -2.89 -10.04 -6.16
CA ALA A 406 -2.36 -11.40 -6.03
C ALA A 406 -3.48 -12.46 -5.97
N ARG A 407 -4.71 -12.15 -6.40
CA ARG A 407 -5.84 -13.09 -6.37
C ARG A 407 -5.54 -14.41 -7.09
N GLY A 408 -4.86 -14.36 -8.23
CA GLY A 408 -4.50 -15.56 -8.98
C GLY A 408 -3.63 -16.55 -8.19
N SER A 409 -2.67 -16.07 -7.38
CA SER A 409 -1.86 -16.96 -6.54
C SER A 409 -2.63 -17.48 -5.34
N MET A 410 -3.54 -16.69 -4.76
CA MET A 410 -4.45 -17.17 -3.72
C MET A 410 -5.41 -18.26 -4.24
N LEU A 411 -5.89 -18.15 -5.48
CA LEU A 411 -6.69 -19.20 -6.12
C LEU A 411 -5.88 -20.47 -6.35
N ALA A 412 -4.64 -20.35 -6.83
CA ALA A 412 -3.75 -21.50 -6.97
C ALA A 412 -3.46 -22.15 -5.61
N ALA A 413 -3.22 -21.35 -4.57
CA ALA A 413 -3.06 -21.83 -3.20
C ALA A 413 -4.31 -22.59 -2.72
N LEU A 414 -5.51 -22.03 -2.89
CA LEU A 414 -6.77 -22.71 -2.57
C LEU A 414 -6.90 -24.05 -3.31
N GLY A 415 -6.56 -24.10 -4.59
CA GLY A 415 -6.65 -25.32 -5.36
C GLY A 415 -5.69 -26.41 -4.89
N PHE A 416 -4.43 -26.06 -4.56
CA PHE A 416 -3.51 -27.03 -3.95
C PHE A 416 -3.98 -27.49 -2.57
N THR A 417 -4.63 -26.62 -1.79
CA THR A 417 -5.24 -26.99 -0.52
C THR A 417 -6.38 -27.99 -0.71
N HIS A 418 -7.29 -27.74 -1.65
CA HIS A 418 -8.36 -28.68 -2.01
C HIS A 418 -7.80 -30.02 -2.48
N PHE A 419 -6.75 -30.01 -3.30
CA PHE A 419 -6.07 -31.23 -3.72
C PHE A 419 -5.50 -32.00 -2.53
N ALA A 420 -4.91 -31.31 -1.55
CA ALA A 420 -4.36 -31.94 -0.35
C ALA A 420 -5.44 -32.72 0.44
N VAL A 421 -6.65 -32.15 0.55
CA VAL A 421 -7.80 -32.78 1.21
C VAL A 421 -8.67 -33.64 0.28
N ARG A 422 -8.21 -33.93 -0.94
CA ARG A 422 -8.88 -34.79 -1.94
C ARG A 422 -10.18 -34.23 -2.55
N ASN A 423 -10.41 -32.93 -2.43
CA ASN A 423 -11.50 -32.22 -3.10
C ASN A 423 -11.10 -31.88 -4.54
N TYR A 424 -10.94 -32.89 -5.40
CA TYR A 424 -10.33 -32.69 -6.72
C TYR A 424 -11.17 -31.85 -7.70
N ALA A 425 -12.50 -31.89 -7.57
CA ALA A 425 -13.38 -31.09 -8.43
C ALA A 425 -13.17 -29.59 -8.13
N GLU A 426 -13.19 -29.23 -6.85
CA GLU A 426 -12.95 -27.87 -6.35
C GLU A 426 -11.50 -27.42 -6.63
N ALA A 427 -10.52 -28.33 -6.53
CA ALA A 427 -9.15 -28.06 -6.92
C ALA A 427 -9.02 -27.71 -8.42
N ALA A 428 -9.76 -28.42 -9.28
CA ALA A 428 -9.79 -28.14 -10.71
C ALA A 428 -10.50 -26.82 -11.02
N GLU A 429 -11.61 -26.50 -10.34
CA GLU A 429 -12.28 -25.20 -10.47
C GLU A 429 -11.38 -24.03 -10.05
N ALA A 430 -10.65 -24.19 -8.94
CA ALA A 430 -9.69 -23.20 -8.48
C ALA A 430 -8.53 -23.01 -9.47
N SER A 431 -8.05 -24.10 -10.10
CA SER A 431 -7.07 -24.03 -11.19
C SER A 431 -7.59 -23.24 -12.40
N GLU A 432 -8.83 -23.47 -12.82
CA GLU A 432 -9.46 -22.73 -13.92
C GLU A 432 -9.61 -21.25 -13.61
N ALA A 433 -10.07 -20.93 -12.40
CA ALA A 433 -10.18 -19.55 -11.93
C ALA A 433 -8.81 -18.86 -11.87
N ALA A 434 -7.77 -19.55 -11.42
CA ALA A 434 -6.40 -19.01 -11.39
C ALA A 434 -5.85 -18.79 -12.81
N LEU A 435 -6.16 -19.67 -13.76
CA LEU A 435 -5.79 -19.51 -15.17
C LEU A 435 -6.51 -18.33 -15.84
N ALA A 436 -7.74 -18.03 -15.44
CA ALA A 436 -8.46 -16.86 -15.95
C ALA A 436 -7.77 -15.55 -15.55
N GLU A 437 -7.14 -15.51 -14.37
CA GLU A 437 -6.35 -14.36 -13.89
C GLU A 437 -4.93 -14.34 -14.48
N ALA A 438 -4.34 -15.51 -14.75
CA ALA A 438 -2.98 -15.67 -15.24
C ALA A 438 -2.84 -16.78 -16.30
N ALA A 439 -3.29 -16.46 -17.53
CA ALA A 439 -3.47 -17.43 -18.63
C ALA A 439 -2.21 -18.25 -19.01
N ASN A 440 -1.02 -17.69 -18.79
CA ASN A 440 0.27 -18.30 -19.13
C ASN A 440 1.11 -18.68 -17.89
N SER A 441 0.45 -18.91 -16.75
CA SER A 441 1.14 -19.38 -15.54
C SER A 441 1.31 -20.90 -15.55
N ALA A 442 2.52 -21.38 -15.23
CA ALA A 442 2.81 -22.80 -15.07
C ALA A 442 2.16 -23.40 -13.82
N THR A 443 1.99 -22.58 -12.77
CA THR A 443 1.48 -23.01 -11.45
C THR A 443 0.07 -23.63 -11.52
N PRO A 444 -0.95 -22.92 -12.04
CA PRO A 444 -2.30 -23.48 -12.10
C PRO A 444 -2.42 -24.57 -13.15
N LEU A 445 -1.56 -24.62 -14.19
CA LEU A 445 -1.53 -25.75 -15.13
C LEU A 445 -1.04 -27.05 -14.44
N ILE A 446 -0.03 -26.97 -13.58
CA ILE A 446 0.43 -28.13 -12.77
C ILE A 446 -0.68 -28.60 -11.84
N LEU A 447 -1.28 -27.66 -11.10
CA LEU A 447 -2.41 -27.96 -10.22
C LEU A 447 -3.55 -28.62 -11.01
N GLY A 448 -3.91 -28.05 -12.15
CA GLY A 448 -4.97 -28.59 -13.00
C GLY A 448 -4.64 -29.99 -13.49
N ALA A 449 -3.42 -30.22 -13.98
CA ALA A 449 -2.97 -31.53 -14.45
C ALA A 449 -3.17 -32.63 -13.40
N ILE A 450 -2.85 -32.36 -12.13
CA ILE A 450 -3.09 -33.35 -11.05
C ILE A 450 -4.56 -33.40 -10.61
N ALA A 451 -5.24 -32.25 -10.51
CA ALA A 451 -6.62 -32.17 -10.04
C ALA A 451 -7.61 -32.84 -11.01
N TRP A 452 -7.45 -32.64 -12.32
CA TRP A 452 -8.30 -33.28 -13.33
C TRP A 452 -8.14 -34.80 -13.36
N VAL A 453 -6.95 -35.35 -13.07
CA VAL A 453 -6.79 -36.81 -12.91
C VAL A 453 -7.54 -37.32 -11.69
N GLY A 454 -7.41 -36.61 -10.55
CA GLY A 454 -8.17 -36.90 -9.34
C GLY A 454 -9.69 -36.89 -9.58
N ALA A 455 -10.17 -35.92 -10.37
CA ALA A 455 -11.58 -35.79 -10.75
C ALA A 455 -12.03 -36.69 -11.90
N GLY A 456 -11.16 -37.55 -12.45
CA GLY A 456 -11.51 -38.46 -13.56
C GLY A 456 -11.57 -37.84 -14.96
N LYS A 457 -11.15 -36.58 -15.13
CA LYS A 457 -11.19 -35.83 -16.40
C LYS A 457 -9.83 -35.88 -17.12
N ILE A 458 -9.41 -37.07 -17.56
CA ILE A 458 -8.06 -37.34 -18.08
C ILE A 458 -7.69 -36.47 -19.29
N ASP A 459 -8.60 -36.27 -20.25
CA ASP A 459 -8.33 -35.46 -21.45
C ASP A 459 -7.94 -34.02 -21.09
N ARG A 460 -8.60 -33.45 -20.07
CA ARG A 460 -8.31 -32.10 -19.57
C ARG A 460 -6.95 -32.07 -18.87
N ALA A 461 -6.64 -33.09 -18.08
CA ALA A 461 -5.34 -33.23 -17.43
C ALA A 461 -4.19 -33.28 -18.45
N GLN A 462 -4.32 -34.09 -19.50
CA GLN A 462 -3.32 -34.20 -20.56
C GLN A 462 -3.19 -32.91 -21.36
N SER A 463 -4.30 -32.21 -21.62
CA SER A 463 -4.26 -30.90 -22.26
C SER A 463 -3.51 -29.86 -21.41
N ALA A 464 -3.70 -29.89 -20.08
CA ALA A 464 -2.99 -29.00 -19.17
C ALA A 464 -1.50 -29.34 -19.08
N PHE A 465 -1.17 -30.64 -19.06
CA PHE A 465 0.21 -31.13 -19.09
C PHE A 465 0.95 -30.63 -20.34
N ARG A 466 0.39 -30.83 -21.54
CA ARG A 466 1.01 -30.35 -22.79
C ARG A 466 1.27 -28.84 -22.78
N ARG A 467 0.33 -28.06 -22.20
CA ARG A 467 0.50 -26.61 -22.07
C ARG A 467 1.64 -26.26 -21.11
N VAL A 468 1.74 -26.90 -19.95
CA VAL A 468 2.83 -26.61 -19.01
C VAL A 468 4.18 -27.08 -19.54
N GLU A 469 4.23 -28.22 -20.23
CA GLU A 469 5.44 -28.71 -20.87
C GLU A 469 5.98 -27.73 -21.92
N ALA A 470 5.10 -27.10 -22.68
CA ALA A 470 5.49 -26.09 -23.67
C ALA A 470 6.07 -24.80 -23.05
N ILE A 471 5.57 -24.36 -21.89
CA ILE A 471 5.99 -23.08 -21.27
C ILE A 471 7.06 -23.24 -20.19
N ALA A 472 7.14 -24.40 -19.54
CA ALA A 472 7.93 -24.63 -18.33
C ALA A 472 8.52 -26.05 -18.25
N PRO A 473 9.30 -26.49 -19.26
CA PRO A 473 9.79 -27.87 -19.35
C PRO A 473 10.70 -28.26 -18.17
N ALA A 474 11.52 -27.35 -17.66
CA ALA A 474 12.37 -27.63 -16.51
C ALA A 474 11.55 -27.89 -15.23
N LEU A 475 10.45 -27.16 -15.03
CA LEU A 475 9.55 -27.39 -13.91
C LEU A 475 8.84 -28.74 -14.05
N VAL A 476 8.40 -29.11 -15.26
CA VAL A 476 7.82 -30.44 -15.54
C VAL A 476 8.80 -31.55 -15.17
N ALA A 477 10.07 -31.43 -15.60
CA ALA A 477 11.11 -32.40 -15.27
C ALA A 477 11.31 -32.55 -13.75
N VAL A 478 11.29 -31.44 -13.01
CA VAL A 478 11.39 -31.46 -11.53
C VAL A 478 10.18 -32.14 -10.89
N ARG A 479 8.96 -31.91 -11.39
CA ARG A 479 7.75 -32.59 -10.87
C ARG A 479 7.74 -34.08 -11.18
N LEU A 480 8.14 -34.49 -12.39
CA LEU A 480 8.30 -35.91 -12.76
C LEU A 480 9.45 -36.60 -12.03
N GLY A 481 10.41 -35.82 -11.51
CA GLY A 481 11.44 -36.29 -10.57
C GLY A 481 10.96 -36.41 -9.12
N GLY A 482 9.66 -36.23 -8.85
CA GLY A 482 9.05 -36.44 -7.53
C GLY A 482 9.16 -35.26 -6.56
N ARG A 483 9.64 -34.08 -6.99
CA ARG A 483 9.73 -32.91 -6.10
C ARG A 483 8.43 -32.10 -6.11
N TRP A 484 7.74 -32.08 -4.97
CA TRP A 484 6.48 -31.36 -4.78
C TRP A 484 6.52 -30.32 -3.65
N LEU A 485 5.41 -29.60 -3.47
CA LEU A 485 5.21 -28.59 -2.43
C LEU A 485 5.10 -29.15 -1.00
N SER A 486 4.91 -30.47 -0.88
CA SER A 486 4.75 -31.15 0.40
C SER A 486 5.72 -32.30 0.57
N SER A 487 6.07 -32.58 1.82
CA SER A 487 6.80 -33.77 2.27
C SER A 487 5.84 -34.87 2.77
N ASN A 488 4.53 -34.59 2.80
CA ASN A 488 3.51 -35.55 3.21
C ASN A 488 3.48 -36.74 2.21
N PRO A 489 3.72 -37.99 2.66
CA PRO A 489 3.79 -39.15 1.77
C PRO A 489 2.51 -39.42 0.97
N ASP A 490 1.35 -39.20 1.58
CA ASP A 490 0.04 -39.42 0.96
C ASP A 490 -0.22 -38.39 -0.15
N TYR A 491 0.12 -37.12 0.10
CA TYR A 491 0.09 -36.07 -0.93
C TYR A 491 1.06 -36.39 -2.08
N LEU A 492 2.30 -36.77 -1.76
CA LEU A 492 3.36 -37.03 -2.74
C LEU A 492 2.99 -38.19 -3.67
N ALA A 493 2.45 -39.28 -3.12
CA ALA A 493 2.01 -40.43 -3.90
C ALA A 493 0.94 -40.03 -4.93
N ARG A 494 -0.06 -39.23 -4.52
CA ARG A 494 -1.07 -38.70 -5.43
C ARG A 494 -0.49 -37.76 -6.47
N ALA A 495 0.25 -36.75 -6.04
CA ALA A 495 0.76 -35.72 -6.93
C ALA A 495 1.69 -36.30 -8.01
N ASP A 496 2.61 -37.21 -7.64
CA ASP A 496 3.50 -37.89 -8.59
C ASP A 496 2.73 -38.78 -9.57
N LEU A 497 1.87 -39.68 -9.06
CA LEU A 497 1.11 -40.59 -9.92
C LEU A 497 0.18 -39.83 -10.86
N PHE A 498 -0.58 -38.87 -10.34
CA PHE A 498 -1.55 -38.13 -11.14
C PHE A 498 -0.85 -37.27 -12.21
N PHE A 499 0.31 -36.69 -11.90
CA PHE A 499 1.08 -35.96 -12.89
C PHE A 499 1.67 -36.88 -13.97
N ARG A 500 2.12 -38.09 -13.62
CA ARG A 500 2.54 -39.11 -14.61
C ARG A 500 1.39 -39.57 -15.51
N ILE A 501 0.18 -39.72 -14.98
CA ILE A 501 -1.02 -40.02 -15.77
C ILE A 501 -1.33 -38.87 -16.74
N ALA A 502 -1.26 -37.62 -16.27
CA ALA A 502 -1.42 -36.44 -17.11
C ALA A 502 -0.35 -36.36 -18.22
N ALA A 503 0.86 -36.87 -17.97
CA ALA A 503 1.93 -37.00 -18.95
C ALA A 503 1.78 -38.19 -19.91
N GLY A 504 0.81 -39.10 -19.68
CA GLY A 504 0.69 -40.35 -20.43
C GLY A 504 1.75 -41.41 -20.08
N LEU A 505 2.46 -41.24 -18.96
CA LEU A 505 3.52 -42.14 -18.47
C LEU A 505 2.99 -43.23 -17.53
N ALA A 506 1.70 -43.17 -17.18
CA ALA A 506 1.03 -44.16 -16.35
C ALA A 506 -0.43 -44.35 -16.80
N PRO A 507 -1.00 -45.56 -16.67
CA PRO A 507 -2.38 -45.85 -17.06
C PRO A 507 -3.38 -45.12 -16.13
N PRO A 508 -4.48 -44.55 -16.66
CA PRO A 508 -5.47 -43.82 -15.85
C PRO A 508 -6.10 -44.62 -14.71
N GLU A 509 -6.20 -45.95 -14.87
CA GLU A 509 -6.75 -46.87 -13.87
C GLU A 509 -5.96 -46.85 -12.56
N ALA A 510 -4.66 -46.56 -12.63
CA ALA A 510 -3.80 -46.47 -11.45
C ALA A 510 -4.25 -45.37 -10.47
N ALA A 511 -4.96 -44.34 -10.95
CA ALA A 511 -5.49 -43.29 -10.08
C ALA A 511 -6.57 -43.80 -9.10
N GLN A 512 -7.28 -44.89 -9.41
CA GLN A 512 -8.42 -45.35 -8.61
C GLN A 512 -8.04 -45.69 -7.16
N ALA A 513 -6.84 -46.23 -6.94
CA ALA A 513 -6.35 -46.59 -5.62
C ALA A 513 -6.00 -45.39 -4.74
N LEU A 514 -5.78 -44.21 -5.34
CA LEU A 514 -5.32 -43.01 -4.66
C LEU A 514 -6.30 -41.82 -4.75
N ARG A 515 -7.46 -42.00 -5.39
CA ARG A 515 -8.52 -40.98 -5.39
C ARG A 515 -9.06 -40.77 -3.98
#